data_AF-A0A224YMZ6-F1
#
_entry.id   AF-A0A224YMZ6-F1
#
_cell.length_a   1.000
_cell.length_b   1.000
_cell.length_c   1.000
_cell.angle_alpha   90.00
_cell.angle_beta   90.00
_cell.angle_gamma   90.00
#
_symmetry.space_group_name_H-M   'P 1'
#
loop_
_entity.id
_entity.type
_entity.pdbx_description
1 polymer ?
#
loop_
_entity_poly.entity_id
_entity_poly.type
_entity_poly.pdbx_seq_one_letter_code
_entity_poly.pdbx_strand_id
1 'polypeptide(L)'
;MLVHTQGGVYDLHEEMLYMSADHSCAVFMVTRLFGGTFRSYDLRLRNSSVAKGPRKDCVRKLKRRDRRVQVIYRPMCQDILHSEAPTTMPNSTVKG
;
A
#
# COMPACT_ATOMS: atom_id res chain seq x y z
N MET A 1 -13.75 -5.31 -0.18
CA MET A 1 -13.49 -5.17 -1.63
C MET A 1 -12.84 -6.44 -2.11
N LEU A 2 -13.32 -7.07 -3.19
CA LEU A 2 -12.66 -8.22 -3.85
C LEU A 2 -11.73 -7.66 -4.93
N VAL A 3 -10.48 -8.11 -4.97
CA VAL A 3 -9.49 -7.67 -5.96
C VAL A 3 -9.05 -8.87 -6.78
N HIS A 4 -9.30 -8.85 -8.09
CA HIS A 4 -8.82 -9.86 -9.03
C HIS A 4 -7.47 -9.40 -9.61
N THR A 5 -6.43 -10.24 -9.54
CA THR A 5 -5.12 -9.96 -10.16
C THR A 5 -4.83 -10.97 -11.28
N GLN A 6 -4.04 -10.56 -12.29
CA GLN A 6 -3.65 -11.46 -13.40
C GLN A 6 -2.66 -12.51 -12.88
N GLY A 7 -3.06 -13.79 -12.93
CA GLY A 7 -2.21 -14.93 -12.54
C GLY A 7 -2.87 -15.97 -11.63
N GLY A 8 -4.09 -15.73 -11.14
CA GLY A 8 -4.88 -16.66 -10.34
C GLY A 8 -6.03 -15.98 -9.61
N VAL A 9 -7.10 -16.72 -9.27
CA VAL A 9 -8.17 -16.20 -8.42
C VAL A 9 -7.70 -16.30 -6.97
N TYR A 10 -7.16 -15.20 -6.43
CA TYR A 10 -6.91 -15.08 -4.99
C TYR A 10 -7.99 -14.20 -4.39
N ASP A 11 -8.75 -14.76 -3.44
CA ASP A 11 -9.69 -13.96 -2.67
C ASP A 11 -8.90 -13.08 -1.70
N LEU A 12 -8.82 -11.81 -2.05
CA LEU A 12 -8.30 -10.75 -1.20
C LEU A 12 -9.47 -9.99 -0.60
N HIS A 13 -9.54 -9.96 0.73
CA HIS A 13 -10.56 -9.24 1.47
C HIS A 13 -9.91 -8.17 2.34
N GLU A 14 -10.28 -6.91 2.12
CA GLU A 14 -9.85 -5.77 2.93
C GLU A 14 -10.96 -5.29 3.84
N GLU A 15 -10.65 -5.14 5.13
CA GLU A 15 -11.52 -4.58 6.16
C GLU A 15 -10.85 -3.36 6.80
N MET A 16 -11.57 -2.24 6.87
CA MET A 16 -11.10 -1.04 7.56
C MET A 16 -11.40 -1.15 9.06
N LEU A 17 -10.35 -1.39 9.86
CA LEU A 17 -10.48 -1.57 11.31
C LEU A 17 -10.55 -0.26 12.09
N TYR A 18 -9.97 0.80 11.54
CA TYR A 18 -9.91 2.12 12.17
C TYR A 18 -9.67 3.20 11.13
N MET A 19 -10.26 4.36 11.33
CA MET A 19 -9.99 5.58 10.58
C MET A 19 -9.86 6.75 11.57
N SER A 20 -8.88 7.63 11.37
CA SER A 20 -8.72 8.81 12.21
C SER A 20 -9.86 9.80 11.96
N ALA A 21 -10.18 10.63 12.96
CA ALA A 21 -11.30 11.58 12.88
C ALA A 21 -11.16 12.62 11.76
N ASP A 22 -9.92 12.95 11.37
CA ASP A 22 -9.61 13.85 10.26
C ASP A 22 -9.41 13.10 8.93
N HIS A 23 -9.66 11.79 8.90
CA HIS A 23 -9.49 10.93 7.71
C HIS A 23 -8.09 10.98 7.09
N SER A 24 -7.06 11.35 7.85
CA SER A 24 -5.68 11.43 7.38
C SER A 24 -4.99 10.05 7.35
N CYS A 25 -5.46 9.10 8.17
CA CYS A 25 -4.93 7.74 8.19
C CYS A 25 -6.01 6.71 8.53
N ALA A 26 -5.80 5.48 8.07
CA ALA A 26 -6.64 4.34 8.38
C ALA A 26 -5.81 3.05 8.53
N VAL A 27 -6.31 2.12 9.34
CA VAL A 27 -5.72 0.80 9.55
C VAL A 27 -6.62 -0.24 8.90
N PHE A 28 -6.05 -1.06 8.03
CA PHE A 28 -6.75 -2.11 7.31
C PHE A 28 -6.24 -3.49 7.75
N MET A 29 -7.13 -4.47 7.76
CA MET A 29 -6.78 -5.88 7.73
C MET A 29 -6.95 -6.38 6.32
N VAL A 30 -5.90 -7.00 5.78
CA VAL A 30 -5.91 -7.61 4.45
C VAL A 30 -5.82 -9.11 4.64
N THR A 31 -6.89 -9.81 4.29
CA THR A 31 -6.97 -11.27 4.30
C THR A 31 -6.73 -11.78 2.90
N ARG A 32 -5.80 -12.72 2.73
CA ARG A 32 -5.47 -13.38 1.47
C ARG A 32 -5.75 -14.86 1.62
N LEU A 33 -6.54 -15.42 0.72
CA LEU A 33 -6.83 -16.86 0.67
C LEU A 33 -5.95 -17.49 -0.42
N PHE A 34 -4.86 -18.15 -0.01
CA PHE A 34 -3.96 -18.88 -0.92
C PHE A 34 -3.47 -20.17 -0.26
N GLY A 35 -4.17 -21.29 -0.50
CA GLY A 35 -3.86 -22.56 0.18
C GLY A 35 -3.98 -22.50 1.70
N GLY A 36 -4.54 -21.41 2.24
CA GLY A 36 -4.59 -21.04 3.65
C GLY A 36 -5.05 -19.59 3.82
N THR A 37 -5.38 -19.19 5.05
CA THR A 37 -5.80 -17.82 5.38
C THR A 37 -4.63 -17.03 5.94
N PHE A 38 -4.16 -16.04 5.19
CA PHE A 38 -3.08 -15.15 5.62
C PHE A 38 -3.64 -13.77 5.91
N ARG A 39 -3.32 -13.22 7.09
CA ARG A 39 -3.74 -11.86 7.49
C ARG A 39 -2.51 -10.96 7.60
N SER A 40 -2.56 -9.83 6.91
CA SER A 40 -1.63 -8.72 7.09
C SER A 40 -2.38 -7.47 7.54
N TYR A 41 -1.67 -6.50 8.11
CA TYR A 41 -2.25 -5.24 8.56
C TYR A 41 -1.51 -4.07 7.93
N ASP A 42 -2.26 -3.15 7.34
CA ASP A 42 -1.72 -1.97 6.69
C ASP A 42 -2.11 -0.72 7.46
N LEU A 43 -1.20 0.26 7.51
CA LEU A 43 -1.55 1.64 7.84
C LEU A 43 -1.40 2.46 6.57
N ARG A 44 -2.52 2.99 6.08
CA ARG A 44 -2.56 3.81 4.87
C ARG A 44 -2.80 5.27 5.23
N LEU A 45 -2.13 6.17 4.52
CA LEU A 45 -2.27 7.61 4.66
C LEU A 45 -3.04 8.16 3.47
N ARG A 46 -3.85 9.18 3.72
CA ARG A 46 -4.40 10.01 2.65
C ARG A 46 -3.25 10.78 1.99
N ASN A 47 -3.29 10.93 0.66
CA ASN A 47 -2.18 11.55 -0.08
C ASN A 47 -1.82 12.95 0.45
N SER A 48 -2.84 13.77 0.72
CA SER A 48 -2.72 15.11 1.33
C SER A 48 -2.07 15.13 2.72
N SER A 49 -1.90 13.98 3.35
CA SER A 49 -1.33 13.81 4.70
C SER A 49 0.02 13.10 4.70
N VAL A 50 0.52 12.64 3.55
CA VAL A 50 1.79 11.89 3.44
C VAL A 50 2.97 12.69 3.99
N ALA A 51 3.07 13.99 3.68
CA ALA A 51 4.15 14.85 4.14
C ALA A 51 4.21 15.00 5.68
N LYS A 52 3.05 14.92 6.36
CA LYS A 52 2.96 14.98 7.83
C LYS A 52 3.23 13.63 8.50
N GLY A 53 3.13 12.55 7.73
CA GLY A 53 3.24 11.19 8.23
C GLY A 53 2.01 10.71 9.02
N PRO A 54 2.09 9.49 9.59
CA PRO A 54 0.97 8.88 10.29
C PRO A 54 0.72 9.51 11.66
N ARG A 55 -0.55 9.72 11.99
CA ARG A 55 -0.94 10.09 13.36
C ARG A 55 -0.56 9.00 14.36
N LYS A 56 -0.22 9.43 15.58
CA LYS A 56 0.19 8.52 16.68
C LYS A 56 -0.88 7.49 17.05
N ASP A 57 -2.16 7.82 16.88
CA ASP A 57 -3.28 6.92 17.12
C ASP A 57 -3.33 5.76 16.10
N CYS A 58 -3.23 6.03 14.79
CA CYS A 58 -3.14 5.00 13.77
C CYS A 58 -1.94 4.07 13.99
N VAL A 59 -0.76 4.62 14.30
CA VAL A 59 0.44 3.82 14.61
C VAL A 59 0.20 2.92 15.82
N ARG A 60 -0.42 3.45 16.88
CA ARG A 60 -0.76 2.67 18.08
C ARG A 60 -1.76 1.56 17.75
N LYS A 61 -2.76 1.83 16.92
CA LYS A 61 -3.77 0.84 16.49
C LYS A 61 -3.12 -0.27 15.65
N LEU A 62 -2.23 0.05 14.72
CA LEU A 62 -1.47 -0.93 13.95
C LEU A 62 -0.60 -1.80 14.86
N LYS A 63 0.20 -1.18 15.74
CA LYS A 63 1.13 -1.90 16.64
C LYS A 63 0.45 -2.85 17.61
N ARG A 64 -0.83 -2.64 17.91
CA ARG A 64 -1.66 -3.58 18.70
C ARG A 64 -2.04 -4.84 17.92
N ARG A 65 -2.04 -4.79 16.59
CA ARG A 65 -2.38 -5.90 15.70
C ARG A 65 -1.14 -6.63 15.21
N ASP A 66 -0.10 -5.88 14.84
CA ASP A 66 1.17 -6.42 14.39
C ASP A 66 2.33 -5.59 14.93
N ARG A 67 3.26 -6.26 15.62
CA ARG A 67 4.47 -5.62 16.15
C ARG A 67 5.55 -5.46 15.08
N ARG A 68 5.50 -6.23 14.00
CA ARG A 68 6.46 -6.23 12.89
C ARG A 68 5.99 -5.23 11.85
N VAL A 69 6.25 -3.94 12.11
CA VAL A 69 5.86 -2.86 11.19
C VAL A 69 6.99 -2.54 10.24
N GLN A 70 6.72 -2.59 8.94
CA GLN A 70 7.62 -2.12 7.89
C GLN A 70 7.04 -0.85 7.23
N VAL A 71 7.91 0.13 6.96
CA VAL A 71 7.55 1.32 6.18
C VAL A 71 7.78 1.03 4.70
N ILE A 72 6.69 1.02 3.92
CA ILE A 72 6.72 0.76 2.46
C ILE A 72 6.87 2.07 1.69
N TYR A 73 6.07 3.09 2.01
CA TYR A 73 6.11 4.39 1.33
C TYR A 73 7.04 5.35 2.05
N ARG A 74 8.17 5.67 1.41
CA ARG A 74 9.14 6.67 1.87
C ARG A 74 8.91 7.99 1.13
N PRO A 75 9.44 9.13 1.63
CA PRO A 75 9.33 10.41 0.92
C PRO A 75 9.77 10.33 -0.55
N MET A 76 10.85 9.59 -0.87
CA MET A 76 11.34 9.40 -2.24
C MET A 76 10.33 8.72 -3.18
N CYS A 77 9.32 8.02 -2.65
CA CYS A 77 8.30 7.38 -3.49
C CYS A 77 7.44 8.41 -4.23
N GLN A 78 7.39 9.66 -3.75
CA GLN A 78 6.68 10.74 -4.44
C GLN A 78 7.43 11.19 -5.70
N ASP A 79 8.76 11.06 -5.73
CA ASP A 79 9.57 11.47 -6.88
C ASP A 79 9.24 10.65 -8.12
N ILE A 80 8.85 9.38 -7.94
CA ILE A 80 8.45 8.47 -9.02
C ILE A 80 7.20 8.98 -9.76
N LEU A 81 6.33 9.73 -9.06
CA LEU A 81 5.13 10.31 -9.66
C LEU A 81 5.44 11.53 -10.52
N HIS A 82 6.61 12.15 -10.33
CA HIS A 82 7.04 13.35 -11.03
C HIS A 82 8.13 13.08 -12.07
N SER A 83 8.79 11.93 -12.00
CA SER A 83 9.63 11.45 -13.10
C SER A 83 8.73 11.01 -14.25
N GLU A 84 8.64 11.84 -15.30
CA GLU A 84 8.14 11.38 -16.58
C GLU A 84 8.94 10.12 -16.97
N ALA A 85 8.24 9.04 -17.29
CA ALA A 85 8.88 7.93 -17.98
C ALA A 85 9.56 8.50 -19.23
N PRO A 86 10.82 8.13 -19.54
CA PRO A 86 11.43 8.54 -20.79
C PRO A 86 10.51 8.11 -21.94
N THR A 87 9.87 9.08 -22.60
CA THR A 87 8.95 8.85 -23.74
C THR A 87 9.69 8.34 -24.98
N THR A 88 11.01 8.27 -24.92
CA THR A 88 11.86 7.61 -25.90
C THR A 88 12.25 6.22 -25.42
N MET A 89 11.52 5.21 -25.89
CA MET A 89 12.07 3.87 -26.06
C MET A 89 13.40 4.02 -26.84
N PRO A 90 14.56 3.55 -26.36
CA PRO A 90 15.75 3.49 -27.18
C PRO A 90 15.44 2.57 -28.36
N ASN A 91 15.55 3.10 -29.58
CA ASN A 91 15.40 2.32 -30.81
C ASN A 91 16.28 1.06 -30.71
N SER A 92 15.66 -0.10 -30.55
CA SER A 92 16.35 -1.38 -30.71
C SER A 92 16.67 -1.55 -32.19
N THR A 93 17.85 -1.10 -32.59
CA THR A 93 18.44 -1.49 -33.87
C THR A 93 18.77 -2.98 -33.80
N VAL A 94 17.89 -3.83 -34.35
CA VAL A 94 18.21 -5.21 -34.68
C VAL A 94 19.11 -5.17 -35.92
N LYS A 95 20.39 -5.52 -35.76
CA LYS A 95 21.27 -5.81 -36.90
C LYS A 95 20.93 -7.22 -37.41
N GLY A 96 20.52 -7.30 -38.67
CA GLY A 96 20.47 -8.54 -39.44
C GLY A 96 21.84 -8.98 -39.93
#